data_AF-A0A6A3AJY3-F1
#
_entry.id   AF-A0A6A3AJY3-F1
#
_cell.length_a   1.000
_cell.length_b   1.000
_cell.length_c   1.000
_cell.angle_alpha   90.00
_cell.angle_beta   90.00
_cell.angle_gamma   90.00
#
_symmetry.space_group_name_H-M   'P 1'
#
loop_
_entity.id
_entity.type
_entity.pdbx_description
1 polymer ?
#
loop_
_entity_poly.entity_id
_entity_poly.type
_entity_poly.pdbx_seq_one_letter_code
_entity_poly.pdbx_strand_id
1 'polypeptide(L)'
;MSLWLVSNAVLDLVGPYAMLLYVGKTAGYHSRIQEEIHELLLSFAEAGANVVRLKGGDPLVFGRGGEEMDFLQQQGIQVEAIPGMVLYIDLL
;
A
#
# COMPACT_ATOMS: atom_id res chain seq x y z
N MET A 1 -16.22 -13.48 2.93
CA MET A 1 -15.91 -12.56 1.82
C MET A 1 -14.84 -11.62 2.34
N SER A 2 -13.58 -11.81 1.93
CA SER A 2 -12.48 -10.95 2.38
C SER A 2 -12.61 -9.57 1.72
N LEU A 3 -12.69 -8.52 2.53
CA LEU A 3 -12.77 -7.11 2.10
C LEU A 3 -11.40 -6.53 1.69
N TRP A 4 -10.37 -7.37 1.61
CA TRP A 4 -8.98 -7.00 1.41
C TRP A 4 -8.48 -7.63 0.11
N LEU A 5 -7.86 -6.82 -0.76
CA LEU A 5 -7.18 -7.31 -1.97
C LEU A 5 -5.95 -8.16 -1.63
N VAL A 6 -5.41 -7.96 -0.43
CA VAL A 6 -4.41 -8.83 0.21
C VAL A 6 -5.14 -9.93 0.98
N SER A 7 -4.76 -11.19 0.77
CA SER A 7 -5.40 -12.30 1.46
C SER A 7 -5.10 -12.29 2.97
N ASN A 8 -6.05 -12.77 3.77
CA ASN A 8 -5.84 -12.91 5.22
C ASN A 8 -4.60 -13.75 5.54
N ALA A 9 -4.31 -14.80 4.75
CA ALA A 9 -3.13 -15.62 4.92
C ALA A 9 -1.81 -14.83 4.83
N VAL A 10 -1.75 -13.76 4.04
CA VAL A 10 -0.59 -12.85 4.00
C VAL A 10 -0.59 -11.93 5.21
N LEU A 11 -1.76 -11.41 5.61
CA LEU A 11 -1.88 -10.55 6.79
C LEU A 11 -1.50 -11.29 8.08
N ASP A 12 -1.77 -12.59 8.16
CA ASP A 12 -1.39 -13.46 9.29
C ASP A 12 0.14 -13.63 9.43
N LEU A 13 0.92 -13.31 8.40
CA LEU A 13 2.38 -13.33 8.45
C LEU A 13 2.98 -12.02 8.97
N VAL A 14 2.16 -10.97 9.10
CA VAL A 14 2.63 -9.67 9.57
C VAL A 14 3.06 -9.78 11.03
N GLY A 15 4.22 -9.20 11.36
CA GLY A 15 4.76 -9.25 12.71
C GLY A 15 3.78 -8.71 13.76
N PRO A 16 3.75 -9.28 14.98
CA PRO A 16 2.74 -8.97 15.99
C PRO A 16 2.80 -7.53 16.53
N TYR A 17 3.88 -6.80 16.26
CA TYR A 17 4.09 -5.42 16.68
C TYR A 17 3.86 -4.39 15.55
N ALA A 18 3.53 -4.85 14.35
CA ALA A 18 3.24 -3.95 13.24
C ALA A 18 1.85 -3.35 13.38
N MET A 19 1.73 -2.05 13.09
CA MET A 19 0.44 -1.38 12.97
C MET A 19 -0.10 -1.60 11.56
N LEU A 20 -1.30 -2.18 11.46
CA LEU A 20 -2.00 -2.37 10.20
C LEU A 20 -3.00 -1.24 9.97
N LEU A 21 -2.84 -0.51 8.87
CA LEU A 21 -3.77 0.53 8.43
C LEU A 21 -4.38 0.15 7.08
N TYR A 22 -5.71 0.01 7.05
CA TYR A 22 -6.43 -0.18 5.80
C TYR A 22 -6.57 1.14 5.04
N VAL A 23 -6.32 1.10 3.74
CA VAL A 23 -6.51 2.25 2.83
C VAL A 23 -7.20 1.86 1.50
N GLY A 24 -7.77 0.65 1.41
CA GLY A 24 -8.47 0.14 0.21
C GLY A 24 -9.95 0.52 0.15
N LYS A 25 -10.68 0.07 -0.88
CA LYS A 25 -12.12 0.32 -1.00
C LYS A 25 -12.95 -0.81 -0.41
N THR A 26 -13.61 -0.52 0.71
CA THR A 26 -14.80 -1.27 1.10
C THR A 26 -15.98 -0.73 0.30
N ALA A 27 -16.72 -1.58 -0.43
CA ALA A 27 -17.97 -1.17 -1.07
C ALA A 27 -18.90 -0.51 -0.04
N GLY A 28 -19.17 0.79 -0.19
CA GLY A 28 -20.02 1.58 0.71
C GLY A 28 -19.31 2.51 1.70
N TYR A 29 -17.98 2.58 1.71
CA TYR A 29 -17.21 3.53 2.54
C TYR A 29 -16.47 4.58 1.70
N HIS A 30 -16.29 5.79 2.26
CA HIS A 30 -15.51 6.84 1.63
C HIS A 30 -14.08 6.36 1.38
N SER A 31 -13.75 6.16 0.10
CA SER A 31 -12.39 5.83 -0.31
C SER A 31 -11.48 7.00 0.02
N ARG A 32 -10.30 6.70 0.58
CA ARG A 32 -9.23 7.70 0.56
C ARG A 32 -8.85 7.99 -0.89
N ILE A 33 -8.77 9.26 -1.25
CA ILE A 33 -8.18 9.63 -2.53
C ILE A 33 -6.68 9.31 -2.47
N GLN A 34 -6.05 9.10 -3.63
CA GLN A 34 -4.66 8.64 -3.64
C GLN A 34 -3.72 9.63 -2.97
N GLU A 35 -4.02 10.92 -3.08
CA GLU A 35 -3.29 11.99 -2.45
C GLU A 35 -3.25 11.80 -0.92
N GLU A 36 -4.32 11.32 -0.30
CA GLU A 36 -4.33 11.01 1.14
C GLU A 36 -3.45 9.80 1.46
N ILE A 37 -3.33 8.83 0.55
CA ILE A 37 -2.42 7.68 0.71
C ILE A 37 -0.97 8.16 0.60
N HIS A 38 -0.67 9.07 -0.33
CA HIS A 38 0.65 9.69 -0.47
C HIS A 38 1.07 10.41 0.82
N GLU A 39 0.20 11.27 1.35
CA GLU A 39 0.47 12.00 2.60
C GLU A 39 0.59 11.07 3.82
N LEU A 40 -0.20 9.99 3.88
CA LEU A 40 -0.05 8.99 4.93
C LEU A 40 1.31 8.29 4.86
N LEU A 41 1.73 7.86 3.67
CA LEU A 41 3.03 7.20 3.49
C LEU A 41 4.18 8.14 3.87
N LEU A 42 4.11 9.40 3.44
CA LEU A 42 5.10 10.42 3.77
C LEU A 42 5.16 10.67 5.28
N SER A 43 4.02 10.92 5.93
CA SER A 43 3.98 11.21 7.37
C SER A 43 4.54 10.09 8.24
N PHE A 44 4.28 8.82 7.88
CA PHE A 44 4.90 7.69 8.59
C PHE A 44 6.41 7.59 8.33
N ALA A 45 6.86 7.84 7.10
CA ALA A 45 8.28 7.83 6.78
C ALA A 45 9.05 8.95 7.50
N GLU A 46 8.49 10.17 7.53
CA GLU A 46 9.06 11.32 8.24
C GLU A 46 9.09 11.13 9.76
N ALA A 47 8.12 10.39 10.31
CA ALA A 47 8.13 9.96 11.71
C ALA A 47 9.20 8.89 12.02
N GLY A 48 9.99 8.46 11.03
CA GLY A 48 11.04 7.45 11.16
C GLY A 48 10.52 6.01 11.22
N ALA A 49 9.28 5.76 10.80
CA ALA A 49 8.74 4.40 10.77
C ALA A 49 9.27 3.62 9.56
N ASN A 50 9.42 2.30 9.74
CA ASN A 50 9.58 1.38 8.61
C ASN A 50 8.21 1.13 7.99
N VAL A 51 7.95 1.73 6.83
CA VAL A 51 6.63 1.70 6.19
C VAL A 51 6.59 0.62 5.12
N VAL A 52 5.57 -0.25 5.17
CA VAL A 52 5.31 -1.25 4.13
C VAL A 52 3.97 -0.95 3.46
N ARG A 53 4.01 -0.59 2.18
CA ARG A 53 2.82 -0.44 1.34
C ARG A 53 2.47 -1.78 0.70
N LEU A 54 1.67 -2.58 1.40
CA LEU A 54 1.24 -3.87 0.87
C LEU A 54 0.16 -3.68 -0.21
N LYS A 55 0.40 -4.27 -1.39
CA LYS A 55 -0.48 -4.23 -2.56
C LYS A 55 -0.76 -5.67 -3.01
N GLY A 56 -1.95 -5.94 -3.55
CA GLY A 56 -2.26 -7.22 -4.16
C GLY A 56 -1.62 -7.32 -5.55
N GLY A 57 -1.07 -8.49 -5.89
CA GLY A 57 -0.39 -8.68 -7.18
C GLY A 57 1.02 -8.08 -7.21
N ASP A 58 1.43 -7.59 -8.38
CA ASP A 58 2.70 -6.88 -8.53
C ASP A 58 2.50 -5.36 -8.34
N PRO A 59 3.30 -4.69 -7.49
CA PRO A 59 3.06 -3.30 -7.12
C PRO A 59 3.16 -2.31 -8.28
N LEU A 60 3.89 -2.64 -9.35
CA LEU A 60 4.16 -1.78 -10.50
C LEU A 60 3.34 -2.15 -11.74
N VAL A 61 2.64 -3.28 -11.71
CA VAL A 61 1.83 -3.76 -12.83
C VAL A 61 0.35 -3.47 -12.56
N PHE A 62 -0.22 -2.59 -13.38
CA PHE A 62 -1.62 -2.15 -13.35
C PHE A 62 -2.10 -1.44 -12.07
N GLY A 63 -1.25 -1.18 -11.08
CA GLY A 63 -1.56 -0.36 -9.90
C GLY A 63 -0.83 0.98 -9.87
N ARG A 64 -1.13 1.81 -8.85
CA ARG A 64 -0.51 3.14 -8.64
C ARG A 64 0.83 3.11 -7.88
N GLY A 65 1.53 1.97 -7.86
CA GLY A 65 2.77 1.84 -7.09
C GLY A 65 3.88 2.77 -7.59
N GLY A 66 3.99 2.97 -8.91
CA GLY A 66 4.93 3.93 -9.49
C GLY A 66 4.66 5.36 -9.03
N GLU A 67 3.40 5.79 -9.02
CA GLU A 67 3.01 7.13 -8.56
C GLU A 67 3.33 7.36 -7.07
N GLU A 68 3.06 6.36 -6.23
CA GLU A 68 3.38 6.39 -4.79
C GLU A 68 4.91 6.52 -4.57
N MET A 69 5.70 5.77 -5.34
CA MET A 69 7.16 5.81 -5.28
C MET A 69 7.70 7.17 -5.74
N ASP A 70 7.25 7.66 -6.90
CA ASP A 70 7.70 8.93 -7.47
C ASP A 70 7.41 10.09 -6.51
N PHE A 71 6.23 10.11 -5.90
CA PHE A 71 5.87 11.10 -4.89
C PHE A 71 6.84 11.09 -3.70
N LEU A 72 7.09 9.92 -3.10
CA LEU A 72 7.97 9.79 -1.94
C LEU A 72 9.44 10.12 -2.28
N GLN A 73 9.92 9.71 -3.45
CA GLN A 73 11.27 10.02 -3.92
C GLN A 73 11.46 11.53 -4.14
N GLN A 74 10.45 12.25 -4.63
CA GLN A 74 10.48 13.71 -4.75
C GLN A 74 10.59 14.41 -3.38
N GLN A 75 10.12 13.78 -2.30
CA GLN A 75 10.28 14.26 -0.92
C GLN A 75 11.58 13.77 -0.26
N GLY A 76 12.45 13.07 -0.99
CA GLY A 76 13.73 12.56 -0.47
C GLY A 76 13.61 11.27 0.35
N ILE A 77 12.46 10.60 0.32
CA ILE A 77 12.28 9.30 0.98
C ILE A 77 12.79 8.19 0.07
N GLN A 78 13.62 7.30 0.62
CA GLN A 78 14.09 6.11 -0.09
C GLN A 78 12.98 5.06 -0.15
N VAL A 79 12.71 4.56 -1.34
CA VAL A 79 11.67 3.55 -1.58
C VAL A 79 12.20 2.44 -2.47
N GLU A 80 11.90 1.20 -2.11
CA GLU A 80 12.19 0.00 -2.88
C GLU A 80 10.88 -0.72 -3.22
N ALA A 81 10.75 -1.17 -4.48
CA ALA A 81 9.66 -2.04 -4.89
C ALA A 81 10.13 -3.50 -4.89
N ILE A 82 9.44 -4.35 -4.14
CA ILE A 82 9.66 -5.80 -4.17
C ILE A 82 8.69 -6.41 -5.20
N PRO A 83 9.19 -7.04 -6.28
CA PRO A 83 8.33 -7.63 -7.30
C PRO A 83 7.39 -8.69 -6.71
N GLY A 84 6.14 -8.66 -7.17
CA GLY A 84 5.11 -9.62 -6.79
C GLY A 84 4.83 -10.62 -7.91
N MET A 85 3.96 -11.60 -7.65
CA MET A 85 3.37 -12.35 -8.76
C MET A 85 2.34 -11.46 -9.47
N VAL A 86 2.45 -11.33 -10.79
CA VAL A 86 1.49 -10.58 -11.61
C VAL A 86 0.10 -11.24 -11.50
N LEU A 87 -0.87 -10.51 -10.98
CA LEU A 87 -2.29 -10.87 -11.00
C LEU A 87 -3.04 -9.86 -11.87
N TYR A 88 -3.80 -10.35 -12.84
CA TYR A 88 -4.69 -9.50 -13.64
C TYR A 88 -5.98 -9.26 -12.86
N ILE A 89 -6.04 -8.21 -12.04
CA ILE A 89 -7.23 -7.38 -11.82
C ILE A 89 -6.86 -6.20 -10.91
N ASP A 90 -7.16 -4.98 -11.34
CA ASP A 90 -7.08 -3.78 -10.51
C ASP A 90 -8.52 -3.32 -10.26
N LEU A 91 -9.04 -3.62 -9.07
CA LEU A 91 -10.32 -3.16 -8.54
C LEU A 91 -10.21 -3.21 -7.00
N LEU A 92 -9.45 -2.23 -6.49
CA LEU A 92 -9.62 -1.43 -5.25
C LEU A 92 -10.06 -2.10 -3.93
#